data_AF-A0AAN8YFN4-F1
#
_entry.id   AF-A0AAN8YFN4-F1
#
_cell.length_a   1.000
_cell.length_b   1.000
_cell.length_c   1.000
_cell.angle_alpha   90.00
_cell.angle_beta   90.00
_cell.angle_gamma   90.00
#
_symmetry.space_group_name_H-M   'P 1'
#
loop_
_entity.id
_entity.type
_entity.pdbx_description
1 polymer ?
#
loop_
_entity_poly.entity_id
_entity_poly.type
_entity_poly.pdbx_seq_one_letter_code
_entity_poly.pdbx_strand_id
1 'polypeptide(L)'
;MPENKPVIGLSWEPKLPQLSFGTKKSSNEVPGASAVYKPSSELMDGLFVPPNDPKKVNKLLRKQIKDTTGKNWFDMPAPTITPELKRDLQLLKLRGAMDPKRHYKKSGSKSKTLPKYFQVGTVIEPASEYYSGRLTKKERKTTLTEELLSDRNLGEYRKRKVREIEARNRPGGVDKWKNRGPQSRKRAKQRRH
;
A
#
# COMPACT_ATOMS: atom_id res chain seq x y z
N MET A 1 4.72 60.26 53.14
CA MET A 1 4.63 58.83 53.50
C MET A 1 3.40 58.23 52.83
N PRO A 2 3.56 57.42 51.77
CA PRO A 2 2.55 56.45 51.37
C PRO A 2 3.00 55.02 51.69
N GLU A 3 2.08 54.24 52.25
CA GLU A 3 2.28 52.90 52.80
C GLU A 3 2.40 51.82 51.72
N ASN A 4 3.33 50.87 51.90
CA ASN A 4 3.48 49.67 51.08
C ASN A 4 2.58 48.54 51.61
N LYS A 5 1.70 48.00 50.77
CA LYS A 5 0.98 46.75 51.03
C LYS A 5 1.83 45.56 50.55
N PRO A 6 2.01 44.48 51.32
CA PRO A 6 2.73 43.30 50.85
C PRO A 6 1.84 42.44 49.92
N VAL A 7 2.32 42.17 48.71
CA VAL A 7 1.72 41.21 47.77
C VAL A 7 2.08 39.80 48.25
N ILE A 8 1.10 39.11 48.80
CA ILE A 8 1.17 37.68 49.13
C ILE A 8 0.99 36.89 47.83
N GLY A 9 2.07 36.28 47.36
CA GLY A 9 2.06 35.30 46.29
C GLY A 9 3.07 34.19 46.61
N LEU A 10 2.60 32.96 46.80
CA LEU A 10 3.46 31.79 46.91
C LEU A 10 4.08 31.49 45.54
N SER A 11 5.33 31.88 45.32
CA SER A 11 6.14 31.37 44.21
C SER A 11 6.78 30.05 44.63
N TRP A 12 6.22 28.92 44.17
CA TRP A 12 6.92 27.64 44.25
C TRP A 12 7.73 27.45 42.97
N GLU A 13 9.05 27.57 43.08
CA GLU A 13 9.99 27.20 42.02
C GLU A 13 10.85 26.01 42.49
N PRO A 14 10.80 24.85 41.80
CA PRO A 14 11.72 23.77 42.10
C PRO A 14 13.14 24.17 41.68
N LYS A 15 14.08 24.15 42.64
CA LYS A 15 15.51 24.38 42.36
C LYS A 15 16.07 23.24 41.52
N LEU A 16 16.04 23.39 40.21
CA LEU A 16 16.81 22.55 39.30
C LEU A 16 18.27 23.05 39.28
N PRO A 17 19.28 22.16 39.28
CA PRO A 17 20.67 22.57 39.17
C PRO A 17 20.89 23.26 37.82
N GLN A 18 21.43 24.48 37.85
CA GLN A 18 21.84 25.19 36.65
C GLN A 18 23.04 24.45 36.05
N LEU A 19 22.81 23.74 34.93
CA LEU A 19 23.88 23.16 34.13
C LEU A 19 24.65 24.30 33.45
N SER A 20 25.81 24.65 34.01
CA SER A 20 26.75 25.59 33.42
C SER A 20 27.37 24.98 32.16
N PHE A 21 26.88 25.38 30.98
CA PHE A 21 27.59 25.15 29.73
C PHE A 21 28.82 26.06 29.69
N GLY A 22 29.95 25.52 30.13
CA GLY A 22 31.26 26.15 29.97
C GLY A 22 31.61 26.29 28.50
N THR A 23 31.71 27.53 28.02
CA THR A 23 32.33 27.85 26.73
C THR A 23 33.83 27.57 26.80
N LYS A 24 34.28 26.48 26.17
CA LYS A 24 35.67 26.33 25.71
C LYS A 24 35.69 26.07 24.21
N LYS A 25 36.21 27.05 23.47
CA LYS A 25 36.68 26.91 22.09
C LYS A 25 37.88 25.96 22.08
N SER A 26 37.75 24.80 21.43
CA SER A 26 38.86 24.02 20.87
C SER A 26 38.31 22.95 19.93
N SER A 27 38.63 23.12 18.65
CA SER A 27 38.53 22.19 17.51
C SER A 27 38.29 20.70 17.80
N ASN A 28 37.10 20.21 17.42
CA ASN A 28 36.84 19.06 16.52
C ASN A 28 35.38 18.65 16.69
N GLU A 29 34.51 19.11 15.80
CA GLU A 29 33.10 18.69 15.78
C GLU A 29 32.99 17.28 15.20
N VAL A 30 32.90 16.29 16.10
CA VAL A 30 32.21 15.04 15.80
C VAL A 30 30.71 15.32 15.94
N PRO A 31 29.88 15.11 14.91
CA PRO A 31 28.46 15.41 15.01
C PRO A 31 27.84 14.55 16.12
N GLY A 32 27.20 15.24 17.08
CA GLY A 32 26.65 14.66 18.29
C GLY A 32 25.72 13.46 18.02
N ALA A 33 26.05 12.34 18.65
CA ALA A 33 25.35 11.06 18.55
C ALA A 33 23.97 11.02 19.24
N SER A 34 23.42 12.15 19.71
CA SER A 34 22.19 12.21 20.49
C SER A 34 20.89 12.22 19.66
N ALA A 35 20.98 12.31 18.33
CA ALA A 35 19.81 12.39 17.45
C ALA A 35 19.51 11.11 16.65
N VAL A 36 20.13 9.97 16.98
CA VAL A 36 20.24 8.85 16.03
C VAL A 36 19.04 7.89 16.02
N TYR A 37 18.18 7.84 17.04
CA TYR A 37 17.08 6.88 17.06
C TYR A 37 15.78 7.45 17.63
N LYS A 38 14.81 7.75 16.76
CA LYS A 38 13.41 7.93 17.13
C LYS A 38 12.62 6.69 16.70
N PRO A 39 12.13 5.84 17.63
CA PRO A 39 11.16 4.82 17.28
C PRO A 39 9.88 5.53 16.83
N SER A 40 9.45 5.28 15.59
CA SER A 40 8.33 5.99 14.96
C SER A 40 6.96 5.43 15.36
N SER A 41 6.91 4.30 16.07
CA SER A 41 5.68 3.54 16.26
C SER A 41 5.28 3.29 17.72
N GLU A 42 6.14 3.55 18.71
CA GLU A 42 5.87 3.18 20.11
C GLU A 42 6.38 4.26 21.06
N LEU A 43 5.47 4.74 21.94
CA LEU A 43 5.84 5.55 23.11
C LEU A 43 6.57 4.62 24.08
N MET A 44 7.89 4.75 24.14
CA MET A 44 8.73 4.00 25.08
C MET A 44 8.63 4.68 26.45
N ASP A 45 8.16 3.97 27.48
CA ASP A 45 8.26 4.42 28.87
C ASP A 45 9.74 4.36 29.32
N GLY A 46 10.47 5.47 29.15
CA GLY A 46 11.84 5.64 29.67
C GLY A 46 12.75 6.57 28.85
N LEU A 47 13.76 7.15 29.51
CA LEU A 47 14.84 7.89 28.82
C LEU A 47 15.64 6.95 27.93
N PHE A 48 15.51 7.10 26.61
CA PHE A 48 16.30 6.35 25.64
C PHE A 48 17.75 6.84 25.63
N VAL A 49 18.68 6.01 26.11
CA VAL A 49 20.13 6.26 26.05
C VAL A 49 20.73 5.47 24.88
N PRO A 50 21.34 6.13 23.86
CA PRO A 50 22.00 5.44 22.76
C PRO A 50 23.13 4.52 23.27
N PRO A 51 23.29 3.30 22.71
CA PRO A 51 24.40 2.43 23.09
C PRO A 51 25.76 3.11 22.83
N ASN A 52 26.68 3.04 23.81
CA ASN A 52 28.00 3.68 23.72
C ASN A 52 28.97 2.98 22.73
N ASP A 53 28.71 1.72 22.37
CA ASP A 53 29.59 0.95 21.48
C ASP A 53 29.41 1.35 20.00
N PRO A 54 30.48 1.72 19.27
CA PRO A 54 30.36 2.18 17.87
C PRO A 54 29.82 1.08 16.95
N LYS A 55 30.12 -0.19 17.23
CA LYS A 55 29.58 -1.33 16.47
C LYS A 55 28.06 -1.46 16.61
N LYS A 56 27.52 -1.21 17.81
CA LYS A 56 26.08 -1.27 18.08
C LYS A 56 25.37 -0.08 17.44
N VAL A 57 25.95 1.12 17.53
CA VAL A 57 25.45 2.32 16.84
C VAL A 57 25.38 2.09 15.33
N ASN A 58 26.46 1.60 14.70
CA ASN A 58 26.49 1.32 13.27
C ASN A 58 25.48 0.22 12.86
N LYS A 59 25.27 -0.78 13.70
CA LYS A 59 24.25 -1.82 13.46
C LYS A 59 22.82 -1.23 13.54
N LEU A 60 22.55 -0.34 14.50
CA LEU A 60 21.26 0.36 14.61
C LEU A 60 21.02 1.28 13.40
N LEU A 61 22.02 2.08 13.02
CA LEU A 61 21.98 2.92 11.82
C LEU A 61 21.64 2.10 10.57
N ARG A 62 22.31 0.96 10.37
CA ARG A 62 22.02 0.07 9.22
C ARG A 62 20.60 -0.49 9.22
N LYS A 63 20.00 -0.73 10.39
CA LYS A 63 18.60 -1.18 10.51
C LYS A 63 17.60 -0.06 10.22
N GLN A 64 17.97 1.20 10.46
CA GLN A 64 17.13 2.35 10.17
C GLN A 64 17.18 2.80 8.71
N ILE A 65 18.24 2.43 7.97
CA ILE A 65 18.31 2.67 6.54
C ILE A 65 17.09 1.97 5.93
N LYS A 66 16.20 2.77 5.35
CA LYS A 66 15.00 2.27 4.68
C LYS A 66 15.42 1.32 3.56
N ASP A 67 14.76 0.18 3.47
CA ASP A 67 14.90 -0.75 2.36
C ASP A 67 14.62 0.00 1.04
N THR A 68 15.69 0.33 0.32
CA THR A 68 15.66 1.10 -0.92
C THR A 68 16.44 0.35 -2.01
N THR A 69 16.18 0.66 -3.27
CA THR A 69 16.91 0.09 -4.42
C THR A 69 18.35 0.59 -4.54
N GLY A 70 18.73 1.59 -3.74
CA GLY A 70 20.04 2.23 -3.73
C GLY A 70 20.18 3.39 -4.73
N LYS A 71 21.32 4.07 -4.63
CA LYS A 71 21.62 5.32 -5.35
C LYS A 71 21.55 5.20 -6.88
N ASN A 72 21.89 4.04 -7.43
CA ASN A 72 21.84 3.78 -8.88
C ASN A 72 20.41 3.81 -9.43
N TRP A 73 19.41 3.65 -8.56
CA TRP A 73 17.99 3.70 -8.91
C TRP A 73 17.24 4.64 -7.97
N PHE A 74 17.78 5.85 -7.80
CA PHE A 74 17.18 7.00 -7.10
C PHE A 74 16.54 6.65 -5.75
N ASP A 75 17.12 5.70 -5.01
CA ASP A 75 16.66 5.28 -3.69
C ASP A 75 15.16 4.97 -3.61
N MET A 76 14.61 4.28 -4.62
CA MET A 76 13.20 3.90 -4.65
C MET A 76 12.84 3.06 -3.41
N PRO A 77 11.90 3.51 -2.56
CA PRO A 77 11.52 2.81 -1.34
C PRO A 77 10.68 1.56 -1.64
N ALA A 78 10.75 0.57 -0.76
CA ALA A 78 9.81 -0.55 -0.76
C ALA A 78 8.50 -0.15 -0.05
N PRO A 79 7.36 -0.03 -0.76
CA PRO A 79 6.08 0.32 -0.14
C PRO A 79 5.48 -0.88 0.60
N THR A 80 4.70 -0.60 1.65
CA THR A 80 3.91 -1.62 2.35
C THR A 80 2.79 -2.14 1.44
N ILE A 81 2.70 -3.45 1.27
CA ILE A 81 1.68 -4.07 0.40
C ILE A 81 0.31 -4.01 1.08
N THR A 82 -0.49 -3.01 0.74
CA THR A 82 -1.91 -2.94 1.11
C THR A 82 -2.74 -3.91 0.26
N PRO A 83 -3.94 -4.32 0.71
CA PRO A 83 -4.80 -5.20 -0.09
C PRO A 83 -5.21 -4.59 -1.43
N GLU A 84 -5.35 -3.26 -1.51
CA GLU A 84 -5.64 -2.54 -2.75
C GLU A 84 -4.50 -2.63 -3.75
N LEU A 85 -3.28 -2.31 -3.31
CA LEU A 85 -2.08 -2.44 -4.12
C LEU A 85 -1.86 -3.88 -4.60
N LYS A 86 -2.15 -4.86 -3.74
CA LYS A 86 -2.09 -6.27 -4.12
C LYS A 86 -3.04 -6.60 -5.27
N ARG A 87 -4.28 -6.08 -5.25
CA ARG A 87 -5.26 -6.28 -6.34
C ARG A 87 -4.78 -5.62 -7.62
N ASP A 88 -4.28 -4.40 -7.56
CA ASP A 88 -3.77 -3.67 -8.73
C ASP A 88 -2.55 -4.39 -9.36
N LEU A 89 -1.62 -4.88 -8.54
CA LEU A 89 -0.48 -5.65 -9.03
C LEU A 89 -0.89 -7.00 -9.64
N GLN A 90 -1.87 -7.68 -9.05
CA GLN A 90 -2.45 -8.89 -9.63
C GLN A 90 -3.11 -8.58 -10.98
N LEU A 91 -3.76 -7.43 -11.09
CA LEU A 91 -4.40 -6.98 -12.31
C LEU A 91 -3.38 -6.75 -13.43
N LEU A 92 -2.27 -6.06 -13.14
CA LEU A 92 -1.17 -5.86 -14.09
C LEU A 92 -0.55 -7.19 -14.54
N LYS A 93 -0.43 -8.17 -13.65
CA LYS A 93 0.04 -9.51 -13.99
C LYS A 93 -0.91 -10.21 -14.97
N LEU A 94 -2.21 -10.03 -14.79
CA LEU A 94 -3.25 -10.62 -15.62
C LEU A 94 -3.63 -9.77 -16.83
N ARG A 95 -2.91 -8.69 -17.14
CA ARG A 95 -3.24 -7.74 -18.23
C ARG A 95 -3.54 -8.39 -19.59
N GLY A 96 -2.89 -9.52 -19.90
CA GLY A 96 -3.11 -10.24 -21.15
C GLY A 96 -4.46 -10.98 -21.26
N ALA A 97 -5.16 -11.19 -20.14
CA ALA A 97 -6.49 -11.80 -20.11
C ALA A 97 -7.63 -10.75 -20.03
N MET A 98 -7.27 -9.47 -19.92
CA MET A 98 -8.20 -8.38 -19.62
C MET A 98 -8.98 -7.93 -20.84
N ASP A 99 -8.25 -7.65 -21.92
CA ASP A 99 -8.78 -7.15 -23.18
C ASP A 99 -8.42 -8.17 -24.28
N PRO A 100 -9.42 -8.77 -24.95
CA PRO A 100 -9.17 -9.75 -26.02
C PRO A 100 -8.45 -9.17 -27.23
N LYS A 101 -8.45 -7.85 -27.40
CA LYS A 101 -7.81 -7.18 -28.54
C LYS A 101 -6.37 -6.78 -28.26
N ARG A 102 -5.96 -6.71 -26.98
CA ARG A 102 -4.62 -6.26 -26.58
C ARG A 102 -3.76 -7.44 -26.15
N HIS A 103 -2.79 -7.78 -27.01
CA HIS A 103 -1.81 -8.82 -26.74
C HIS A 103 -0.51 -8.20 -26.22
N TYR A 104 -0.15 -8.49 -24.97
CA TYR A 104 1.09 -8.00 -24.36
C TYR A 104 2.20 -9.04 -24.46
N LYS A 105 3.46 -8.57 -24.51
CA LYS A 105 4.63 -9.43 -24.35
C LYS A 105 4.57 -10.15 -23.01
N LYS A 106 4.86 -11.45 -23.01
CA LYS A 106 4.97 -12.29 -21.80
C LYS A 106 6.24 -11.94 -21.02
N SER A 107 6.31 -10.74 -20.44
CA SER A 107 7.40 -10.33 -19.55
C SER A 107 7.15 -10.90 -18.16
N GLY A 108 8.06 -11.72 -17.63
CA GLY A 108 8.18 -12.02 -16.19
C GLY A 108 6.97 -12.63 -15.47
N SER A 109 5.82 -12.89 -16.12
CA SER A 109 4.60 -13.40 -15.47
C SER A 109 4.80 -14.78 -14.79
N LYS A 110 5.95 -15.41 -15.01
CA LYS A 110 6.45 -16.61 -14.32
C LYS A 110 6.86 -16.37 -12.87
N SER A 111 7.28 -15.16 -12.48
CA SER A 111 7.54 -14.90 -11.06
C SER A 111 6.20 -14.85 -10.33
N LYS A 112 6.01 -15.79 -9.41
CA LYS A 112 4.82 -15.82 -8.56
C LYS A 112 4.83 -14.67 -7.55
N THR A 113 6.02 -14.11 -7.32
CA THR A 113 6.30 -13.00 -6.41
C THR A 113 5.98 -11.65 -7.03
N LEU A 114 5.37 -10.79 -6.21
CA LEU A 114 5.17 -9.38 -6.51
C LEU A 114 6.53 -8.64 -6.49
N PRO A 115 6.69 -7.55 -7.26
CA PRO A 115 7.90 -6.74 -7.18
C PRO A 115 8.10 -6.19 -5.77
N LYS A 116 9.34 -6.22 -5.25
CA LYS A 116 9.66 -5.70 -3.91
C LYS A 116 9.64 -4.18 -3.87
N TYR A 117 10.17 -3.53 -4.90
CA TYR A 117 10.29 -2.08 -4.99
C TYR A 117 9.39 -1.60 -6.14
N PHE A 118 8.47 -0.70 -5.83
CA PHE A 118 7.57 -0.09 -6.81
C PHE A 118 7.01 1.22 -6.26
N GLN A 119 6.52 2.07 -7.15
CA GLN A 119 5.79 3.29 -6.81
C GLN A 119 4.50 3.34 -7.63
N VAL A 120 3.47 3.94 -7.04
CA VAL A 120 2.21 4.24 -7.74
C VAL A 120 2.20 5.74 -8.00
N GLY A 121 2.01 6.10 -9.26
CA GLY A 121 1.94 7.49 -9.70
C GLY A 121 0.74 7.70 -10.61
N THR A 122 0.31 8.95 -10.73
CA THR A 122 -0.75 9.38 -11.63
C THR A 122 -0.15 10.06 -12.85
N VAL A 123 -0.76 9.87 -14.01
CA VAL A 123 -0.32 10.54 -15.24
C VAL A 123 -0.76 12.01 -15.19
N ILE A 124 0.20 12.92 -15.37
CA ILE A 124 -0.07 14.34 -15.54
C ILE A 124 -0.20 14.59 -17.04
N GLU A 125 -1.41 14.95 -17.47
CA GLU A 125 -1.71 15.19 -18.88
C GLU A 125 -1.04 16.49 -19.37
N PRO A 126 -0.50 16.50 -20.60
CA PRO A 126 0.11 17.70 -21.17
C PRO A 126 -0.95 18.75 -21.53
N ALA A 127 -0.56 20.03 -21.55
CA ALA A 127 -1.45 21.13 -21.91
C ALA A 127 -1.90 21.11 -23.39
N SER A 128 -1.20 20.37 -24.25
CA SER A 128 -1.43 20.32 -25.70
C SER A 128 -2.63 19.47 -26.12
N GLU A 129 -3.01 18.45 -25.32
CA GLU A 129 -4.06 17.49 -25.68
C GLU A 129 -5.21 17.54 -24.67
N TYR A 130 -6.32 18.16 -25.05
CA TYR A 130 -7.47 18.33 -24.17
C TYR A 130 -8.59 17.30 -24.39
N TYR A 131 -8.83 16.88 -25.63
CA TYR A 131 -10.05 16.12 -25.98
C TYR A 131 -9.86 14.61 -26.12
N SER A 132 -8.65 14.14 -26.47
CA SER A 132 -8.41 12.73 -26.80
C SER A 132 -7.76 11.94 -25.66
N GLY A 133 -6.70 12.47 -25.07
CA GLY A 133 -5.89 11.77 -24.06
C GLY A 133 -6.32 12.02 -22.61
N ARG A 134 -7.27 12.92 -22.38
CA ARG A 134 -7.64 13.40 -21.04
C ARG A 134 -8.86 12.67 -20.49
N LEU A 135 -8.73 12.15 -19.27
CA LEU A 135 -9.86 11.58 -18.53
C LEU A 135 -10.66 12.69 -17.85
N THR A 136 -11.98 12.58 -17.89
CA THR A 136 -12.88 13.47 -17.15
C THR A 136 -12.77 13.21 -15.64
N LYS A 137 -13.19 14.18 -14.82
CA LYS A 137 -13.15 14.05 -13.35
C LYS A 137 -13.92 12.82 -12.83
N LYS A 138 -14.95 12.36 -13.56
CA LYS A 138 -15.77 11.21 -13.17
C LYS A 138 -15.09 9.88 -13.45
N GLU A 139 -14.30 9.82 -14.51
CA GLU A 139 -13.53 8.65 -14.96
C GLU A 139 -12.26 8.47 -14.13
N ARG A 140 -11.66 9.56 -13.64
CA ARG A 140 -10.50 9.50 -12.74
C ARG A 140 -10.88 8.83 -11.41
N LYS A 141 -10.23 7.71 -11.10
CA LYS A 141 -10.39 6.96 -9.85
C LYS A 141 -9.09 6.94 -9.05
N THR A 142 -9.17 6.49 -7.81
CA THR A 142 -8.01 6.40 -6.90
C THR A 142 -7.13 5.19 -7.21
N THR A 143 -7.75 4.08 -7.65
CA THR A 143 -7.07 2.81 -7.92
C THR A 143 -7.32 2.37 -9.36
N LEU A 144 -6.37 1.58 -9.89
CA LEU A 144 -6.45 1.05 -11.26
C LEU A 144 -7.62 0.06 -11.38
N THR A 145 -7.84 -0.73 -10.32
CA THR A 145 -8.99 -1.64 -10.24
C THR A 145 -10.33 -0.93 -10.28
N GLU A 146 -10.49 0.22 -9.61
CA GLU A 146 -11.73 0.99 -9.62
C GLU A 146 -12.00 1.63 -10.99
N GLU A 147 -10.97 2.16 -11.64
CA GLU A 147 -11.07 2.70 -13.00
C GLU A 147 -11.58 1.63 -13.96
N LEU A 148 -11.00 0.44 -13.89
CA LEU A 148 -11.41 -0.70 -14.70
C LEU A 148 -12.86 -1.14 -14.43
N LEU A 149 -13.29 -1.16 -13.17
CA LEU A 149 -14.66 -1.54 -12.81
C LEU A 149 -15.69 -0.51 -13.28
N SER A 150 -15.28 0.73 -13.50
CA SER A 150 -16.14 1.77 -14.04
C SER A 150 -16.48 1.59 -15.53
N ASP A 151 -15.67 0.83 -16.28
CA ASP A 151 -15.93 0.50 -17.68
C ASP A 151 -17.02 -0.58 -17.82
N ARG A 152 -18.18 -0.14 -18.33
CA ARG A 152 -19.35 -1.00 -18.54
C ARG A 152 -19.12 -2.06 -19.61
N ASN A 153 -18.43 -1.72 -20.70
CA ASN A 153 -18.23 -2.61 -21.84
C ASN A 153 -17.38 -3.82 -21.45
N LEU A 154 -16.33 -3.56 -20.69
CA LEU A 154 -15.46 -4.58 -20.12
C LEU A 154 -16.22 -5.47 -19.12
N GLY A 155 -17.10 -4.87 -18.30
CA GLY A 155 -17.98 -5.60 -17.39
C GLY A 155 -18.90 -6.59 -18.12
N GLU A 156 -19.55 -6.19 -19.20
CA GLU A 156 -20.42 -7.05 -20.00
C GLU A 156 -19.66 -8.21 -20.66
N TYR A 157 -18.52 -7.90 -21.30
CA TYR A 157 -17.67 -8.91 -21.92
C TYR A 157 -17.22 -9.98 -20.90
N ARG A 158 -16.79 -9.54 -19.71
CA ARG A 158 -16.37 -10.45 -18.63
C ARG A 158 -17.51 -11.29 -18.12
N LYS A 159 -18.68 -10.71 -17.84
CA LYS A 159 -19.86 -11.47 -17.39
C LYS A 159 -20.19 -12.57 -18.39
N ARG A 160 -20.17 -12.26 -19.69
CA ARG A 160 -20.39 -13.24 -20.76
C ARG A 160 -19.33 -14.34 -20.74
N LYS A 161 -18.04 -13.99 -20.70
CA LYS A 161 -16.94 -14.97 -20.73
C LYS A 161 -16.84 -15.82 -19.48
N VAL A 162 -17.09 -15.26 -18.31
CA VAL A 162 -17.15 -16.01 -17.05
C VAL A 162 -18.27 -17.05 -17.13
N ARG A 163 -19.47 -16.68 -17.59
CA ARG A 163 -20.58 -17.63 -17.77
C ARG A 163 -20.24 -18.75 -18.76
N GLU A 164 -19.56 -18.43 -19.85
CA GLU A 164 -19.09 -19.42 -20.84
C GLU A 164 -18.07 -20.40 -20.22
N ILE A 165 -17.11 -19.88 -19.44
CA ILE A 165 -16.10 -20.68 -18.74
C ILE A 165 -16.77 -21.53 -17.65
N GLU A 166 -17.70 -20.99 -16.87
CA GLU A 166 -18.45 -21.72 -15.86
C GLU A 166 -19.29 -22.82 -16.49
N ALA A 167 -19.98 -22.56 -17.61
CA ALA A 167 -20.75 -23.58 -18.32
C ALA A 167 -19.85 -24.70 -18.86
N ARG A 168 -18.65 -24.37 -19.34
CA ARG A 168 -17.65 -25.34 -19.81
C ARG A 168 -17.00 -26.13 -18.67
N ASN A 169 -16.67 -25.46 -17.57
CA ASN A 169 -15.98 -26.04 -16.42
C ASN A 169 -16.95 -26.70 -15.44
N ARG A 170 -18.26 -26.51 -15.60
CA ARG A 170 -19.26 -27.19 -14.81
C ARG A 170 -19.01 -28.68 -14.98
N PRO A 171 -18.64 -29.40 -13.91
CA PRO A 171 -18.41 -30.82 -14.03
C PRO A 171 -19.69 -31.43 -14.60
N GLY A 172 -19.52 -32.32 -15.59
CA GLY A 172 -20.60 -33.15 -16.10
C GLY A 172 -21.06 -34.06 -14.97
N GLY A 173 -21.85 -33.53 -14.03
CA GLY A 173 -22.52 -34.33 -13.03
C GLY A 173 -23.26 -35.44 -13.75
N VAL A 174 -23.18 -36.67 -13.23
CA VAL A 174 -23.72 -37.83 -13.92
C VAL A 174 -25.19 -37.54 -14.25
N ASP A 175 -25.57 -37.50 -15.53
CA ASP A 175 -26.94 -37.15 -15.96
C ASP A 175 -28.01 -38.05 -15.33
N LYS A 176 -27.60 -39.22 -14.84
CA LYS A 176 -28.40 -40.18 -14.08
C LYS A 176 -28.86 -39.64 -12.71
N TRP A 177 -28.13 -38.71 -12.09
CA TRP A 177 -28.42 -38.12 -10.77
C TRP A 177 -28.89 -36.67 -10.85
N LYS A 178 -29.00 -36.10 -12.06
CA LYS A 178 -29.65 -34.81 -12.25
C LYS A 178 -31.14 -35.00 -11.96
N ASN A 179 -31.64 -34.29 -10.96
CA ASN A 179 -33.07 -34.23 -10.65
C ASN A 179 -33.80 -33.66 -11.88
N ARG A 180 -34.25 -34.53 -12.78
CA ARG A 180 -35.07 -34.15 -13.93
C ARG A 180 -36.38 -33.67 -13.32
N GLY A 181 -36.61 -32.35 -13.34
CA GLY A 181 -37.71 -31.68 -12.66
C GLY A 181 -39.12 -32.21 -13.04
N PRO A 182 -40.19 -31.48 -12.71
CA PRO A 182 -41.56 -31.99 -12.79
C PRO A 182 -42.00 -32.55 -14.15
N GLN A 183 -41.33 -32.19 -15.25
CA GLN A 183 -41.55 -32.79 -16.57
C GLN A 183 -41.24 -34.30 -16.64
N SER A 184 -40.25 -34.81 -15.89
CA SER A 184 -39.96 -36.25 -15.85
C SER A 184 -41.09 -37.04 -15.20
N ARG A 185 -41.70 -36.47 -14.15
CA ARG A 185 -42.86 -37.03 -13.45
C ARG A 185 -44.11 -37.05 -14.33
N LYS A 186 -44.32 -36.02 -15.17
CA LYS A 186 -45.44 -35.98 -16.13
C LYS A 186 -45.35 -37.13 -17.16
N ARG A 187 -44.16 -37.40 -17.69
CA ARG A 187 -43.93 -38.49 -18.66
C ARG A 187 -44.14 -39.89 -18.05
N ALA A 188 -43.84 -40.07 -16.77
CA ALA A 188 -44.11 -41.32 -16.06
C ALA A 188 -45.62 -41.56 -15.83
N LYS A 189 -46.41 -40.49 -15.59
CA LYS A 189 -47.88 -40.60 -15.42
C LYS A 189 -48.59 -40.96 -16.73
N GLN A 190 -48.12 -40.43 -17.86
CA GLN A 190 -48.69 -40.73 -19.18
C GLN A 190 -48.43 -42.17 -19.67
N ARG A 191 -47.43 -42.88 -19.13
CA ARG A 191 -47.14 -44.28 -19.48
C ARG A 191 -47.85 -45.31 -18.60
N ARG A 192 -48.67 -44.86 -17.64
CA ARG A 192 -49.39 -45.71 -16.67
C ARG A 192 -50.88 -45.88 -17.00
N HIS A 193 -51.31 -45.42 -18.17
CA HIS A 193 -52.59 -45.73 -18.81
C HIS A 193 -52.32 -46.58 -20.04
#